data_AF-A0A853D2S7-F1
#
_entry.id   AF-A0A853D2S7-F1
#
_cell.length_a   1.000
_cell.length_b   1.000
_cell.length_c   1.000
_cell.angle_alpha   90.00
_cell.angle_beta   90.00
_cell.angle_gamma   90.00
#
_symmetry.space_group_name_H-M   'P 1'
#
loop_
_entity.id
_entity.type
_entity.pdbx_description
1 polymer ?
#
loop_
_entity_poly.entity_id
_entity_poly.type
_entity_poly.pdbx_seq_one_letter_code
_entity_poly.pdbx_strand_id
1 'polypeptide(L)'
;MIVCTKIMFKVVQQQFAHQTYLALDIIDGFTLQVQPEVRLGYRRHLYNPFITLIEENVNAKSVWDRTHSDWKKEKRLKRIKGERLWMSVIHHDNKVNEYHGFGTPDFDDTLMDFGIRGAKKSELRERLTHSKRLSFKYWCEAILYNGFKDFKKTIGLYSYK
;
A
#
# COMPACT_ATOMS: atom_id res chain seq x y z
N MET A 1 10.65 -0.44 -6.19
CA MET A 1 10.19 0.97 -6.22
C MET A 1 8.74 1.05 -5.77
N ILE A 2 8.28 2.22 -5.35
CA ILE A 2 6.96 2.45 -4.77
C ILE A 2 6.41 3.75 -5.39
N VAL A 3 5.16 3.76 -5.87
CA VAL A 3 4.55 4.92 -6.58
C VAL A 3 3.14 5.22 -6.07
N CYS A 4 2.70 6.48 -6.17
CA CYS A 4 1.39 6.96 -5.73
C CYS A 4 0.58 7.54 -6.89
N THR A 5 -0.75 7.49 -6.79
CA THR A 5 -1.65 8.16 -7.73
C THR A 5 -1.71 9.66 -7.44
N LYS A 6 -2.08 10.45 -8.46
CA LYS A 6 -2.27 11.91 -8.32
C LYS A 6 -3.36 12.28 -7.31
N ILE A 7 -4.36 11.42 -7.14
CA ILE A 7 -5.49 11.67 -6.24
C ILE A 7 -5.14 11.47 -4.76
N MET A 8 -3.99 10.86 -4.43
CA MET A 8 -3.57 10.60 -3.05
C MET A 8 -3.58 11.87 -2.19
N PHE A 9 -3.07 12.98 -2.73
CA PHE A 9 -3.03 14.27 -2.04
C PHE A 9 -4.43 14.74 -1.63
N LYS A 10 -5.41 14.65 -2.54
CA LYS A 10 -6.80 15.01 -2.27
C LYS A 10 -7.39 14.16 -1.15
N VAL A 11 -7.16 12.84 -1.18
CA VAL A 11 -7.68 11.93 -0.14
C VAL A 11 -7.09 12.24 1.22
N VAL A 12 -5.78 12.54 1.30
CA VAL A 12 -5.11 12.95 2.54
C VAL A 12 -5.70 14.27 3.05
N GLN A 13 -5.84 15.28 2.19
CA GLN A 13 -6.39 16.58 2.56
C GLN A 13 -7.83 16.48 3.08
N GLN A 14 -8.66 15.59 2.52
CA GLN A 14 -10.02 15.34 3.02
C GLN A 14 -10.07 14.77 4.43
N GLN A 15 -8.96 14.25 4.96
CA GLN A 15 -8.88 13.80 6.36
C GLN A 15 -8.52 14.93 7.32
N PHE A 16 -8.20 16.13 6.83
CA PHE A 16 -7.95 17.28 7.69
C PHE A 16 -9.26 17.87 8.21
N ALA A 17 -9.34 17.96 9.53
CA ALA A 17 -10.47 18.48 10.30
C ALA A 17 -9.94 19.28 11.51
N HIS A 18 -8.90 20.10 11.29
CA HIS A 18 -8.25 20.94 12.31
C HIS A 18 -7.63 20.18 13.51
N GLN A 19 -7.38 18.88 13.37
CA GLN A 19 -6.68 18.12 14.38
C GLN A 19 -5.19 18.49 14.46
N THR A 20 -4.61 18.35 15.65
CA THR A 20 -3.18 18.61 15.89
C THR A 20 -2.27 17.49 15.37
N TYR A 21 -2.79 16.26 15.29
CA TYR A 21 -2.06 15.10 14.79
C TYR A 21 -3.01 13.99 14.33
N LEU A 22 -2.73 13.40 13.18
CA LEU A 22 -3.35 12.19 12.66
C LEU A 22 -2.37 11.44 11.76
N ALA A 23 -2.12 10.16 12.06
CA ALA A 23 -1.47 9.26 11.13
C ALA A 23 -2.51 8.55 10.26
N LEU A 24 -2.24 8.48 8.96
CA LEU A 24 -3.07 7.78 7.98
C LEU A 24 -2.32 6.55 7.47
N ASP A 25 -2.98 5.40 7.53
CA ASP A 25 -2.49 4.15 6.94
C ASP A 25 -3.40 3.80 5.77
N ILE A 26 -2.94 4.05 4.54
CA ILE A 26 -3.69 3.75 3.31
C ILE A 26 -3.40 2.31 2.94
N ILE A 27 -4.27 1.38 3.32
CA ILE A 27 -3.87 -0.05 3.38
C ILE A 27 -4.07 -0.79 2.07
N ASP A 28 -4.92 -0.30 1.19
CA ASP A 28 -5.25 -0.92 -0.09
C ASP A 28 -4.44 -0.25 -1.21
N GLY A 29 -3.90 -1.07 -2.12
CA GLY A 29 -3.08 -0.62 -3.24
C GLY A 29 -2.90 -1.71 -4.28
N PHE A 30 -1.79 -1.65 -5.02
CA PHE A 30 -1.45 -2.59 -6.07
C PHE A 30 -0.03 -3.15 -5.89
N THR A 31 0.21 -4.31 -6.50
CA THR A 31 1.56 -4.81 -6.77
C THR A 31 1.70 -5.02 -8.26
N LEU A 32 2.69 -4.37 -8.83
CA LEU A 32 3.12 -4.57 -10.21
C LEU A 32 4.51 -5.23 -10.19
N GLN A 33 4.56 -6.49 -10.59
CA GLN A 33 5.82 -7.13 -10.92
C GLN A 33 6.09 -6.87 -12.40
N VAL A 34 7.30 -6.40 -12.75
CA VAL A 34 7.71 -6.17 -14.15
C VAL A 34 8.65 -7.25 -14.68
N GLN A 35 9.29 -8.00 -13.78
CA GLN A 35 10.20 -9.11 -14.08
C GLN A 35 10.16 -10.16 -12.96
N PRO A 36 10.38 -11.46 -13.25
CA PRO A 36 10.64 -12.04 -14.58
C PRO A 36 9.39 -12.00 -15.47
N GLU A 37 8.21 -12.22 -14.90
CA GLU A 37 6.92 -12.07 -15.57
C GLU A 37 6.22 -10.78 -15.13
N VAL A 38 5.42 -10.19 -16.03
CA VAL A 38 4.61 -9.04 -15.66
C VAL A 38 3.35 -9.53 -14.98
N ARG A 39 3.11 -9.09 -13.73
CA ARG A 39 1.91 -9.44 -12.96
C ARG A 39 1.37 -8.21 -12.28
N LEU A 40 0.06 -8.03 -12.33
CA LEU A 40 -0.63 -6.96 -11.63
C LEU A 40 -1.71 -7.57 -10.73
N GLY A 41 -1.73 -7.15 -9.47
CA GLY A 41 -2.74 -7.56 -8.51
C GLY A 41 -3.02 -6.49 -7.48
N TYR A 42 -4.20 -6.55 -6.86
CA TYR A 42 -4.52 -5.81 -5.65
C TYR A 42 -3.58 -6.23 -4.50
N ARG A 43 -3.28 -5.29 -3.62
CA ARG A 43 -2.49 -5.54 -2.42
C ARG A 43 -3.18 -4.90 -1.22
N ARG A 44 -3.17 -5.63 -0.10
CA ARG A 44 -3.55 -5.09 1.19
C ARG A 44 -2.37 -5.22 2.15
N HIS A 45 -1.85 -4.08 2.60
CA HIS A 45 -0.67 -4.05 3.45
C HIS A 45 -0.90 -3.08 4.61
N LEU A 46 -1.15 -3.62 5.79
CA LEU A 46 -1.25 -2.82 7.03
C LEU A 46 0.11 -2.28 7.47
N TYR A 47 0.12 -1.03 7.91
CA TYR A 47 1.31 -0.30 8.35
C TYR A 47 2.38 -0.29 7.25
N ASN A 48 1.96 0.07 6.04
CA ASN A 48 2.86 0.08 4.89
C ASN A 48 3.66 1.38 4.81
N PRO A 49 4.71 1.46 3.96
CA PRO A 49 5.54 2.67 3.85
C PRO A 49 4.82 3.97 3.42
N PHE A 50 3.54 3.93 3.04
CA PHE A 50 2.72 5.10 2.67
C PHE A 50 1.97 5.71 3.85
N ILE A 51 2.46 5.49 5.06
CA ILE A 51 1.93 6.21 6.20
C ILE A 51 2.13 7.69 5.96
N THR A 52 1.04 8.44 6.12
CA THR A 52 1.01 9.89 5.92
C THR A 52 0.66 10.56 7.23
N LEU A 53 1.26 11.71 7.50
CA LEU A 53 0.98 12.50 8.69
C LEU A 53 0.22 13.78 8.32
N ILE A 54 -0.72 14.11 9.18
CA ILE A 54 -1.35 15.42 9.26
C ILE A 54 -1.03 15.93 10.66
N GLU A 55 -0.23 16.98 10.76
CA GLU A 55 0.23 17.51 12.04
C GLU A 55 0.33 19.03 12.00
N GLU A 56 0.28 19.64 13.18
CA GLU A 56 0.60 21.05 13.33
C GLU A 56 2.04 21.35 12.93
N ASN A 57 2.26 22.53 12.37
CA ASN A 57 3.60 23.03 12.05
C ASN A 57 4.30 23.61 13.31
N VAL A 58 4.18 22.92 14.44
CA VAL A 58 4.85 23.25 15.71
C VAL A 58 5.60 22.01 16.15
N ASN A 59 6.94 22.01 15.99
CA ASN A 59 7.78 20.83 16.20
C ASN A 59 7.35 19.62 15.36
N ALA A 60 6.97 19.86 14.10
CA ALA A 60 6.51 18.85 13.16
C ALA A 60 7.50 17.68 13.06
N LYS A 61 6.97 16.46 13.12
CA LYS A 61 7.72 15.22 13.10
C LYS A 61 7.46 14.49 11.79
N SER A 62 8.52 14.25 11.02
CA SER A 62 8.38 13.41 9.84
C SER A 62 7.96 11.98 10.19
N VAL A 63 7.47 11.24 9.18
CA VAL A 63 7.18 9.79 9.29
C VAL A 63 8.38 8.93 9.72
N TRP A 64 9.58 9.51 9.72
CA TRP A 64 10.83 8.89 10.14
C TRP A 64 11.17 9.15 11.62
N ASP A 65 10.31 9.84 12.37
CA ASP A 65 10.49 10.08 13.82
C ASP A 65 10.56 8.80 14.66
N ARG A 66 10.12 7.68 14.07
CA ARG A 66 10.12 6.34 14.66
C ARG A 66 10.43 5.30 13.61
N THR A 67 10.77 4.09 14.06
CA THR A 67 10.96 2.98 13.12
C THR A 67 9.65 2.64 12.42
N HIS A 68 9.73 2.19 11.17
CA HIS A 68 8.54 1.83 10.41
C HIS A 68 7.66 0.79 11.14
N SER A 69 8.30 -0.14 11.86
CA SER A 69 7.60 -1.15 12.65
C SER A 69 6.83 -0.61 13.85
N ASP A 70 7.14 0.60 14.33
CA ASP A 70 6.48 1.21 15.49
C ASP A 70 5.14 1.86 15.13
N TRP A 71 4.84 2.07 13.85
CA TRP A 71 3.55 2.60 13.42
C TRP A 71 2.36 1.74 13.84
N LYS A 72 2.57 0.43 14.04
CA LYS A 72 1.53 -0.46 14.59
C LYS A 72 1.09 -0.09 16.01
N LYS A 73 1.96 0.61 16.75
CA LYS A 73 1.74 1.07 18.12
C LYS A 73 1.07 2.46 18.19
N GLU A 74 1.00 3.18 17.07
CA GLU A 74 0.34 4.50 17.03
C GLU A 74 -1.16 4.35 17.31
N LYS A 75 -1.64 5.10 18.31
CA LYS A 75 -3.04 5.11 18.75
C LYS A 75 -3.88 6.02 17.87
N ARG A 76 -3.33 7.15 17.43
CA ARG A 76 -3.98 8.14 16.55
C ARG A 76 -3.70 7.83 15.08
N LEU A 77 -3.85 6.54 14.71
CA LEU A 77 -3.70 6.05 13.34
C LEU A 77 -5.05 5.65 12.79
N LYS A 78 -5.49 6.34 11.73
CA LYS A 78 -6.71 6.04 10.97
C LYS A 78 -6.35 5.26 9.72
N ARG A 79 -7.08 4.18 9.47
CA ARG A 79 -6.93 3.41 8.24
C ARG A 79 -7.85 3.94 7.15
N ILE A 80 -7.28 4.18 5.98
CA ILE A 80 -8.03 4.47 4.76
C ILE A 80 -8.14 3.16 3.98
N LYS A 81 -9.38 2.73 3.73
CA LYS A 81 -9.73 1.50 3.03
C LYS A 81 -10.52 1.83 1.76
N GLY A 82 -10.54 0.91 0.79
CA GLY A 82 -11.29 1.05 -0.45
C GLY A 82 -10.58 1.88 -1.51
N GLU A 83 -9.80 2.87 -1.09
CA GLU A 83 -8.95 3.70 -1.96
C GLU A 83 -7.62 3.00 -2.27
N ARG A 84 -7.31 2.82 -3.56
CA ARG A 84 -6.06 2.19 -4.02
C ARG A 84 -5.10 3.22 -4.57
N LEU A 85 -4.46 3.94 -3.65
CA LEU A 85 -3.71 5.15 -3.98
C LEU A 85 -2.23 4.89 -4.26
N TRP A 86 -1.80 3.64 -4.14
CA TRP A 86 -0.41 3.29 -4.24
C TRP A 86 -0.15 1.96 -4.93
N MET A 87 1.06 1.81 -5.47
CA MET A 87 1.55 0.61 -6.12
C MET A 87 2.99 0.30 -5.72
N SER A 88 3.23 -0.96 -5.36
CA SER A 88 4.58 -1.49 -5.18
C SER A 88 5.06 -2.09 -6.51
N VAL A 89 6.19 -1.60 -7.01
CA VAL A 89 6.82 -2.06 -8.25
C VAL A 89 8.00 -2.98 -7.93
N ILE A 90 7.93 -4.20 -8.45
CA ILE A 90 8.92 -5.27 -8.26
C ILE A 90 9.68 -5.49 -9.56
N HIS A 91 11.00 -5.32 -9.49
CA HIS A 91 11.96 -5.60 -10.57
C HIS A 91 13.01 -6.58 -10.04
N HIS A 92 13.79 -7.18 -10.94
CA HIS A 92 14.78 -8.21 -10.60
C HIS A 92 15.75 -7.78 -9.47
N ASP A 93 16.23 -6.53 -9.52
CA ASP A 93 17.20 -6.04 -8.52
C ASP A 93 16.58 -5.72 -7.16
N ASN A 94 15.25 -5.76 -7.06
CA ASN A 94 14.54 -5.45 -5.83
C ASN A 94 14.45 -6.68 -4.93
N LYS A 95 15.58 -7.09 -4.33
CA LYS A 95 15.73 -8.32 -3.54
C LYS A 95 14.76 -8.46 -2.35
N VAL A 96 14.13 -7.38 -1.91
CA VAL A 96 13.30 -7.34 -0.69
C VAL A 96 11.80 -7.41 -1.00
N ASN A 97 11.37 -7.08 -2.23
CA ASN A 97 9.95 -7.00 -2.54
C ASN A 97 9.46 -8.26 -3.26
N GLU A 98 8.72 -9.09 -2.54
CA GLU A 98 8.01 -10.24 -3.11
C GLU A 98 6.62 -9.84 -3.64
N TYR A 99 6.16 -10.59 -4.65
CA TYR A 99 4.83 -10.39 -5.21
C TYR A 99 3.77 -10.96 -4.25
N HIS A 100 2.89 -10.09 -3.75
CA HIS A 100 1.74 -10.47 -2.92
C HIS A 100 0.42 -9.90 -3.50
N GLY A 101 0.30 -9.93 -4.82
CA GLY A 101 -0.86 -9.41 -5.54
C GLY A 101 -1.97 -10.45 -5.71
N PHE A 102 -3.22 -10.05 -5.48
CA PHE A 102 -4.41 -10.87 -5.70
C PHE A 102 -5.44 -10.19 -6.61
N GLY A 103 -6.41 -10.95 -7.11
CA GLY A 103 -7.42 -10.49 -8.06
C GLY A 103 -6.87 -10.10 -9.44
N THR A 104 -7.78 -9.62 -10.29
CA THR A 104 -7.55 -9.16 -11.66
C THR A 104 -7.99 -7.70 -11.80
N PRO A 105 -7.18 -6.73 -11.34
CA PRO A 105 -7.46 -5.32 -11.60
C PRO A 105 -7.47 -5.03 -13.11
N ASP A 106 -8.22 -4.00 -13.52
CA ASP A 106 -8.13 -3.49 -14.89
C ASP A 106 -6.72 -2.96 -15.12
N PHE A 107 -5.98 -3.62 -16.00
CA PHE A 107 -4.57 -3.31 -16.22
C PHE A 107 -4.38 -1.93 -16.85
N ASP A 108 -5.19 -1.61 -17.85
CA ASP A 108 -5.02 -0.40 -18.65
C ASP A 108 -5.38 0.83 -17.82
N ASP A 109 -6.51 0.79 -17.14
CA ASP A 109 -6.97 1.87 -16.25
C ASP A 109 -6.00 2.05 -15.08
N THR A 110 -5.59 0.95 -14.43
CA THR A 110 -4.66 1.02 -13.30
C THR A 110 -3.34 1.67 -13.74
N LEU A 111 -2.71 1.23 -14.83
CA LEU A 111 -1.44 1.83 -15.25
C LEU A 111 -1.59 3.31 -15.62
N MET A 112 -2.72 3.70 -16.23
CA MET A 112 -2.99 5.09 -16.59
C MET A 112 -3.15 5.99 -15.36
N ASP A 113 -3.76 5.50 -14.28
CA ASP A 113 -3.90 6.21 -13.00
C ASP A 113 -2.55 6.49 -12.32
N PHE A 114 -1.58 5.58 -12.51
CA PHE A 114 -0.20 5.74 -12.05
C PHE A 114 0.71 6.44 -13.08
N GLY A 115 0.16 6.96 -14.17
CA GLY A 115 0.90 7.71 -15.18
C GLY A 115 1.77 6.87 -16.11
N ILE A 116 1.62 5.54 -16.11
CA ILE A 116 2.35 4.62 -17.02
C ILE A 116 1.60 4.57 -18.35
N ARG A 117 2.21 5.08 -19.42
CA ARG A 117 1.56 5.30 -20.73
C ARG A 117 2.46 4.94 -21.91
N GLY A 118 1.88 4.99 -23.11
CA GLY A 118 2.60 4.83 -24.38
C GLY A 118 3.25 3.45 -24.52
N ALA A 119 4.41 3.41 -25.18
CA ALA A 119 5.13 2.17 -25.49
C ALA A 119 5.39 1.29 -24.26
N LYS A 120 5.67 1.89 -23.09
CA LYS A 120 5.93 1.13 -21.87
C LYS A 120 4.70 0.37 -21.38
N LYS A 121 3.51 0.97 -21.49
CA LYS A 121 2.25 0.30 -21.14
C LYS A 121 2.02 -0.90 -22.05
N SER A 122 2.21 -0.73 -23.35
CA SER A 122 2.05 -1.79 -24.35
C SER A 122 3.02 -2.95 -24.10
N GLU A 123 4.31 -2.65 -23.85
CA GLU A 123 5.33 -3.66 -23.52
C GLU A 123 4.95 -4.49 -22.28
N LEU A 124 4.45 -3.83 -21.23
CA LEU A 124 4.02 -4.52 -20.01
C LEU A 124 2.74 -5.34 -20.25
N ARG A 125 1.84 -4.86 -21.11
CA ARG A 125 0.58 -5.55 -21.44
C ARG A 125 0.83 -6.86 -22.17
N GLU A 126 1.73 -6.86 -23.15
CA GLU A 126 2.08 -8.06 -23.92
C GLU A 126 2.66 -9.18 -23.05
N ARG A 127 3.34 -8.81 -21.97
CA ARG A 127 3.99 -9.75 -21.04
C ARG A 127 3.13 -10.07 -19.82
N LEU A 128 1.90 -9.56 -19.74
CA LEU A 128 1.03 -9.72 -18.58
C LEU A 128 0.61 -11.19 -18.43
N THR A 129 0.95 -11.78 -17.30
CA THR A 129 0.51 -13.10 -16.90
C THR A 129 -0.44 -13.02 -15.72
N HIS A 130 -1.40 -13.94 -15.66
CA HIS A 130 -2.33 -14.06 -14.55
C HIS A 130 -2.42 -15.52 -14.07
N SER A 131 -2.37 -15.72 -12.76
CA SER A 131 -2.55 -17.02 -12.13
C SER A 131 -3.66 -16.98 -11.08
N LYS A 132 -4.78 -17.68 -11.34
CA LYS A 132 -5.92 -17.75 -10.41
C LYS A 132 -5.55 -18.41 -9.08
N ARG A 133 -4.74 -19.47 -9.11
CA ARG A 133 -4.25 -20.17 -7.91
C ARG A 133 -3.42 -19.24 -7.03
N LEU A 134 -2.49 -18.52 -7.65
CA LEU A 134 -1.60 -17.60 -6.95
C LEU A 134 -2.39 -16.41 -6.37
N SER A 135 -3.32 -15.88 -7.16
CA SER A 135 -4.27 -14.83 -6.75
C SER A 135 -5.09 -15.26 -5.51
N PHE A 136 -5.66 -16.46 -5.51
CA PHE A 136 -6.40 -16.99 -4.37
C PHE A 136 -5.51 -17.16 -3.13
N LYS A 137 -4.29 -17.71 -3.29
CA LYS A 137 -3.31 -17.82 -2.21
C LYS A 137 -3.05 -16.46 -1.55
N TYR A 138 -2.74 -15.44 -2.34
CA TYR A 138 -2.43 -14.11 -1.80
C TYR A 138 -3.65 -13.39 -1.24
N TRP A 139 -4.85 -13.69 -1.73
CA TRP A 139 -6.08 -13.20 -1.12
C TRP A 139 -6.28 -13.80 0.28
N CYS A 140 -6.09 -15.11 0.45
CA CYS A 140 -6.14 -15.77 1.75
C CYS A 140 -5.06 -15.22 2.69
N GLU A 141 -3.81 -15.09 2.22
CA GLU A 141 -2.73 -14.50 3.00
C GLU A 141 -3.07 -13.08 3.43
N ALA A 142 -3.58 -12.24 2.52
CA ALA A 142 -4.00 -10.88 2.85
C ALA A 142 -5.09 -10.86 3.91
N ILE A 143 -6.05 -11.78 3.91
CA ILE A 143 -7.08 -11.84 4.95
C ILE A 143 -6.48 -12.31 6.27
N LEU A 144 -5.79 -13.45 6.27
CA LEU A 144 -5.26 -14.07 7.49
C LEU A 144 -4.20 -13.22 8.16
N TYR A 145 -3.21 -12.73 7.39
CA TYR A 145 -2.10 -11.95 7.92
C TYR A 145 -2.56 -10.61 8.48
N ASN A 146 -3.45 -9.91 7.77
CA ASN A 146 -3.98 -8.63 8.25
C ASN A 146 -4.96 -8.83 9.41
N GLY A 147 -5.79 -9.88 9.39
CA GLY A 147 -6.65 -10.25 10.51
C GLY A 147 -5.86 -10.57 11.78
N PHE A 148 -4.74 -11.27 11.64
CA PHE A 148 -3.84 -11.57 12.75
C PHE A 148 -3.16 -10.32 13.32
N LYS A 149 -2.74 -9.37 12.46
CA LYS A 149 -2.23 -8.07 12.91
C LYS A 149 -3.30 -7.30 13.70
N ASP A 150 -4.54 -7.31 13.25
CA ASP A 150 -5.65 -6.65 13.92
C ASP A 150 -5.95 -7.29 15.26
N PHE A 151 -6.01 -8.61 15.31
CA PHE A 151 -6.16 -9.36 16.56
C PHE A 151 -5.08 -8.98 17.58
N LYS A 152 -3.81 -8.99 17.19
CA LYS A 152 -2.68 -8.58 18.04
C LYS A 152 -2.84 -7.16 18.58
N LYS A 153 -3.36 -6.22 17.77
CA LYS A 153 -3.63 -4.84 18.20
C LYS A 153 -4.76 -4.81 19.22
N THR A 154 -5.85 -5.54 19.00
CA THR A 154 -7.01 -5.60 19.89
C THR A 154 -6.66 -6.15 21.27
N ILE A 155 -5.82 -7.20 21.35
CA ILE A 155 -5.38 -7.78 22.63
C ILE A 155 -4.23 -7.01 23.30
N GLY A 156 -3.85 -5.84 22.77
CA GLY A 156 -2.85 -4.96 23.39
C GLY A 156 -1.40 -5.40 23.24
N LEU A 157 -1.07 -6.40 22.41
CA LEU A 157 0.32 -6.85 22.20
C LEU A 157 1.23 -5.80 21.54
N TYR A 158 0.66 -4.72 21.00
CA TYR A 158 1.40 -3.59 20.44
C TYR A 158 1.45 -2.36 21.37
N SER A 159 1.14 -2.50 22.66
CA SER A 159 1.36 -1.42 23.62
C SER A 159 2.86 -1.10 23.78
N TYR A 160 3.15 0.16 24.13
CA TYR A 160 4.47 0.51 24.65
C TYR A 160 4.65 -0.18 26.01
N LYS A 161 5.82 -0.78 26.24
CA LYS A 161 6.30 -0.99 27.61
C LYS A 161 6.63 0.37 28.22
#